data_AF-A0A8S8Z8T7-F1
#
_entry.id   AF-A0A8S8Z8T7-F1
#
_cell.length_a   1.000
_cell.length_b   1.000
_cell.length_c   1.000
_cell.angle_alpha   90.00
_cell.angle_beta   90.00
_cell.angle_gamma   90.00
#
_symmetry.space_group_name_H-M   'P 1'
#
loop_
_entity.id
_entity.type
_entity.pdbx_description
1 polymer ?
#
loop_
_entity_poly.entity_id
_entity_poly.type
_entity_poly.pdbx_seq_one_letter_code
_entity_poly.pdbx_strand_id
1 'polypeptide(L)'
;MTFARIRENIEATRKQLEANSTGLQPIRMPVDSSRLEGFYKLSVSERREMLAGIAGLTPEQVEAWSSSGELSEDSADRMIENVIGTYSLPIGVATNFIIDGEHYLIPFVLEEPSVVAAASNMAKRCHSKGGFMSDNDDPVMIGQIQVVGCEDPEAARASILQNSAELMESCNSVDPILVKFGGGCRDIQARIIETESGPMVIVHILVDCRDAMGANAVNTMAETIAPKVEGLTGGTVILRIISNLAVHRLARVSAVFTPEEMSDKGDATQGSEVIDGVLQAYHFAKADPFRATTHNKGIMNAISPIAIACGQDWRAVESGAHSYAAHERVYGSLTHWEKDDGGNLVGSIELPMAVGLVGGGCEGPPCGPSQCGPARNHFRRRPRQGDGSGWTGPEPRGSEGTGHSGNPSRSHETARQEHGRDRRC
;
A
#
# COMPACT_ATOMS: atom_id res chain seq x y z
N MET A 1 -19.19 -26.90 -10.14
CA MET A 1 -18.65 -26.62 -11.50
C MET A 1 -17.23 -27.16 -11.55
N THR A 2 -16.90 -27.97 -12.55
CA THR A 2 -15.73 -28.85 -12.55
C THR A 2 -14.42 -28.09 -12.80
N PHE A 3 -13.36 -28.42 -12.06
CA PHE A 3 -11.99 -27.84 -12.16
C PHE A 3 -11.44 -27.73 -13.59
N ALA A 4 -11.87 -28.59 -14.51
CA ALA A 4 -11.50 -28.55 -15.93
C ALA A 4 -11.96 -27.24 -16.62
N ARG A 5 -13.17 -26.76 -16.30
CA ARG A 5 -13.76 -25.57 -16.91
C ARG A 5 -13.11 -24.27 -16.41
N ILE A 6 -12.55 -24.30 -15.19
CA ILE A 6 -11.75 -23.21 -14.62
C ILE A 6 -10.38 -23.14 -15.30
N ARG A 7 -9.71 -24.28 -15.53
CA ARG A 7 -8.44 -24.33 -16.27
C ARG A 7 -8.57 -23.84 -17.70
N GLU A 8 -9.60 -24.28 -18.42
CA GLU A 8 -9.87 -23.83 -19.80
C GLU A 8 -10.13 -22.32 -19.87
N ASN A 9 -10.87 -21.77 -18.91
CA ASN A 9 -11.10 -20.32 -18.83
C ASN A 9 -9.82 -19.54 -18.52
N ILE A 10 -8.95 -20.04 -17.63
CA ILE A 10 -7.65 -19.41 -17.32
C ILE A 10 -6.74 -19.41 -18.55
N GLU A 11 -6.71 -20.50 -19.30
CA GLU A 11 -5.85 -20.66 -20.48
C GLU A 11 -6.36 -19.84 -21.69
N ALA A 12 -7.68 -19.69 -21.82
CA ALA A 12 -8.32 -18.80 -22.79
C ALA A 12 -8.05 -17.32 -22.48
N THR A 13 -8.21 -16.90 -21.22
CA THR A 13 -7.88 -15.53 -20.77
C THR A 13 -6.40 -15.23 -20.98
N ARG A 14 -5.52 -16.19 -20.71
CA ARG A 14 -4.07 -16.05 -20.95
C ARG A 14 -3.72 -15.85 -22.43
N LYS A 15 -4.32 -16.63 -23.34
CA LYS A 15 -4.09 -16.44 -24.79
C LYS A 15 -4.60 -15.09 -25.28
N GLN A 16 -5.70 -14.60 -24.71
CA GLN A 16 -6.21 -13.25 -24.98
C GLN A 16 -5.26 -12.15 -24.47
N LEU A 17 -4.65 -12.35 -23.30
CA LEU A 17 -3.67 -11.43 -22.71
C LEU A 17 -2.31 -11.44 -23.46
N GLU A 18 -1.84 -12.60 -23.89
CA GLU A 18 -0.63 -12.74 -24.73
C GLU A 18 -0.84 -12.10 -26.12
N ALA A 19 -2.06 -12.19 -26.67
CA ALA A 19 -2.43 -11.53 -27.93
C ALA A 19 -2.60 -10.01 -27.78
N ASN A 20 -3.05 -9.51 -26.62
CA ASN A 20 -3.21 -8.07 -26.38
C ASN A 20 -1.91 -7.36 -25.95
N SER A 21 -0.91 -8.09 -25.48
CA SER A 21 0.39 -7.55 -25.03
C SER A 21 1.46 -7.49 -26.13
N THR A 22 1.22 -8.15 -27.27
CA THR A 22 2.12 -8.16 -28.43
C THR A 22 1.95 -6.87 -29.26
N GLY A 23 2.26 -5.72 -28.68
CA GLY A 23 2.22 -4.43 -29.38
C GLY A 23 2.28 -3.18 -28.50
N LEU A 24 2.06 -3.32 -27.19
CA LEU A 24 2.18 -2.21 -26.24
C LEU A 24 3.66 -1.88 -26.01
N GLN A 25 4.10 -0.72 -26.49
CA GLN A 25 5.36 -0.11 -26.04
C GLN A 25 5.30 0.01 -24.50
N PRO A 26 6.36 -0.37 -23.77
CA PRO A 26 6.36 -0.21 -22.32
C PRO A 26 6.23 1.27 -21.97
N ILE A 27 5.28 1.59 -21.09
CA ILE A 27 5.10 2.94 -20.54
C ILE A 27 6.45 3.42 -20.03
N ARG A 28 6.89 4.60 -20.46
CA ARG A 28 8.19 5.14 -20.05
C ARG A 28 8.03 5.74 -18.66
N MET A 29 8.27 4.91 -17.65
CA MET A 29 8.35 5.30 -16.24
C MET A 29 9.74 4.88 -15.70
N PRO A 30 10.47 5.75 -15.00
CA PRO A 30 10.11 7.13 -14.60
C PRO A 30 9.94 8.10 -15.79
N VAL A 31 9.21 9.20 -15.55
CA VAL A 31 9.03 10.28 -16.54
C VAL A 31 10.23 11.22 -16.49
N ASP A 32 10.46 12.00 -17.55
CA ASP A 32 11.58 12.95 -17.57
C ASP A 32 11.40 14.08 -16.53
N SER A 33 10.16 14.47 -16.23
CA SER A 33 9.84 15.44 -15.18
C SER A 33 8.42 15.25 -14.63
N SER A 34 8.29 15.20 -13.31
CA SER A 34 7.01 15.22 -12.60
C SER A 34 6.51 16.64 -12.27
N ARG A 35 7.27 17.67 -12.62
CA ARG A 35 6.94 19.08 -12.33
C ARG A 35 6.06 19.67 -13.43
N LEU A 36 4.76 19.75 -13.16
CA LEU A 36 3.77 20.25 -14.13
C LEU A 36 3.21 21.60 -13.66
N GLU A 37 3.90 22.69 -14.00
CA GLU A 37 3.46 24.04 -13.63
C GLU A 37 2.13 24.40 -14.31
N GLY A 38 1.18 24.93 -13.53
CA GLY A 38 -0.12 25.34 -14.05
C GLY A 38 -1.06 24.19 -14.43
N PHE A 39 -0.71 22.92 -14.19
CA PHE A 39 -1.52 21.75 -14.55
C PHE A 39 -2.98 21.83 -14.06
N TYR A 40 -3.19 22.31 -12.83
CA TYR A 40 -4.51 22.49 -12.24
C TYR A 40 -5.37 23.57 -12.93
N LYS A 41 -4.77 24.46 -13.73
CA LYS A 41 -5.47 25.51 -14.49
C LYS A 41 -5.98 25.02 -15.85
N LEU A 42 -5.41 23.93 -16.36
CA LEU A 42 -5.81 23.32 -17.62
C LEU A 42 -7.19 22.66 -17.51
N SER A 43 -7.89 22.56 -18.63
CA SER A 43 -9.09 21.74 -18.79
C SER A 43 -8.75 20.24 -18.69
N VAL A 44 -9.75 19.40 -18.46
CA VAL A 44 -9.55 17.94 -18.33
C VAL A 44 -8.95 17.31 -19.60
N SER A 45 -9.33 17.79 -20.78
CA SER A 45 -8.76 17.32 -22.06
C SER A 45 -7.29 17.73 -22.21
N GLU A 46 -6.95 18.99 -21.93
CA GLU A 46 -5.56 19.48 -21.99
C GLU A 46 -4.65 18.74 -21.00
N ARG A 47 -5.17 18.40 -19.80
CA ARG A 47 -4.45 17.55 -18.84
C ARG A 47 -4.17 16.16 -19.41
N ARG A 48 -5.18 15.52 -20.03
CA ARG A 48 -5.03 14.19 -20.65
C ARG A 48 -3.98 14.20 -21.77
N GLU A 49 -4.05 15.18 -22.67
CA GLU A 49 -3.09 15.34 -23.76
C GLU A 49 -1.65 15.54 -23.24
N MET A 50 -1.47 16.40 -22.23
CA MET A 50 -0.17 16.62 -21.61
C MET A 50 0.39 15.33 -20.99
N LEU A 51 -0.42 14.62 -20.20
CA LEU A 51 -0.01 13.36 -19.56
C LEU A 51 0.31 12.27 -20.60
N ALA A 52 -0.47 12.18 -21.67
CA ALA A 52 -0.24 11.26 -22.78
C ALA A 52 1.12 11.48 -23.44
N GLY A 53 1.46 12.75 -23.70
CA GLY A 53 2.77 13.12 -24.26
C GLY A 53 3.93 12.76 -23.33
N ILE A 54 3.78 12.99 -22.02
CA ILE A 54 4.83 12.73 -21.03
C ILE A 54 5.05 11.23 -20.82
N ALA A 55 3.98 10.45 -20.68
CA ALA A 55 4.07 9.01 -20.42
C ALA A 55 4.21 8.16 -21.69
N GLY A 56 4.14 8.78 -22.88
CA GLY A 56 4.24 8.10 -24.17
C GLY A 56 3.05 7.19 -24.44
N LEU A 57 1.84 7.62 -24.06
CA LEU A 57 0.63 6.80 -24.16
C LEU A 57 0.13 6.71 -25.60
N THR A 58 -0.38 5.53 -25.96
CA THR A 58 -1.04 5.33 -27.25
C THR A 58 -2.43 5.99 -27.27
N PRO A 59 -2.97 6.33 -28.45
CA PRO A 59 -4.33 6.87 -28.56
C PRO A 59 -5.38 5.99 -27.87
N GLU A 60 -5.22 4.66 -27.94
CA GLU A 60 -6.11 3.69 -27.28
C GLU A 60 -6.03 3.80 -25.75
N GLN A 61 -4.84 4.04 -25.19
CA GLN A 61 -4.65 4.25 -23.75
C GLN A 61 -5.22 5.60 -23.28
N VAL A 62 -5.19 6.63 -24.12
CA VAL A 62 -5.79 7.94 -23.81
C VAL A 62 -7.31 7.91 -23.92
N GLU A 63 -7.84 7.21 -24.92
CA GLU A 63 -9.28 6.92 -25.02
C GLU A 63 -9.76 6.08 -23.82
N ALA A 64 -8.86 5.18 -23.40
CA ALA A 64 -8.73 4.51 -22.12
C ALA A 64 -8.92 5.34 -20.85
N TRP A 65 -8.95 6.69 -20.93
CA TRP A 65 -9.19 7.60 -19.80
C TRP A 65 -10.41 8.50 -20.00
N SER A 66 -10.92 8.58 -21.23
CA SER A 66 -11.89 9.58 -21.66
C SER A 66 -13.25 9.03 -21.98
N SER A 67 -13.31 7.75 -22.34
CA SER A 67 -14.56 7.06 -22.61
C SER A 67 -15.25 6.77 -21.27
N SER A 68 -16.39 7.39 -21.04
CA SER A 68 -17.21 7.22 -19.84
C SER A 68 -17.57 5.74 -19.61
N GLY A 69 -16.94 5.10 -18.61
CA GLY A 69 -17.34 3.76 -18.11
C GLY A 69 -16.45 2.61 -18.58
N GLU A 70 -15.14 2.69 -18.36
CA GLU A 70 -14.10 1.75 -18.81
C GLU A 70 -14.22 0.30 -18.31
N LEU A 71 -15.12 0.01 -17.38
CA LEU A 71 -15.46 -1.37 -17.02
C LEU A 71 -16.79 -1.76 -17.68
N SER A 72 -16.73 -2.64 -18.70
CA SER A 72 -17.96 -3.17 -19.31
C SER A 72 -18.78 -3.97 -18.30
N GLU A 73 -20.10 -4.03 -18.49
CA GLU A 73 -20.98 -4.86 -17.65
C GLU A 73 -20.51 -6.33 -17.63
N ASP A 74 -20.12 -6.87 -18.78
CA ASP A 74 -19.54 -8.23 -18.89
C ASP A 74 -18.27 -8.41 -18.05
N SER A 75 -17.41 -7.39 -17.99
CA SER A 75 -16.18 -7.46 -17.19
C SER A 75 -16.51 -7.33 -15.71
N ALA A 76 -17.43 -6.42 -15.35
CA ALA A 76 -17.90 -6.26 -13.99
C ALA A 76 -18.58 -7.53 -13.45
N ASP A 77 -19.45 -8.17 -14.23
CA ASP A 77 -20.17 -9.40 -13.88
C ASP A 77 -19.23 -10.61 -13.71
N ARG A 78 -18.02 -10.56 -14.32
CA ARG A 78 -16.96 -11.55 -14.08
C ARG A 78 -16.12 -11.22 -12.84
N MET A 79 -16.12 -9.98 -12.37
CA MET A 79 -15.32 -9.54 -11.23
C MET A 79 -16.01 -9.82 -9.89
N ILE A 80 -17.33 -9.61 -9.81
CA ILE A 80 -18.13 -9.80 -8.59
C ILE A 80 -19.51 -10.37 -8.91
N GLU A 81 -20.21 -10.87 -7.91
CA GLU A 81 -21.55 -11.43 -8.06
C GLU A 81 -22.66 -10.35 -8.07
N ASN A 82 -23.76 -10.63 -8.77
CA ASN A 82 -25.00 -9.82 -8.77
C ASN A 82 -24.80 -8.38 -9.26
N VAL A 83 -24.03 -8.18 -10.33
CA VAL A 83 -23.81 -6.85 -10.92
C VAL A 83 -25.10 -6.29 -11.52
N ILE A 84 -25.41 -5.04 -11.17
CA ILE A 84 -26.54 -4.27 -11.72
C ILE A 84 -26.11 -2.95 -12.37
N GLY A 85 -24.80 -2.68 -12.41
CA GLY A 85 -24.21 -1.46 -12.94
C GLY A 85 -22.80 -1.21 -12.41
N THR A 86 -22.19 -0.09 -12.82
CA THR A 86 -20.85 0.33 -12.41
C THR A 86 -20.88 1.67 -11.67
N TYR A 87 -19.88 1.89 -10.81
CA TYR A 87 -19.71 3.13 -10.05
C TYR A 87 -18.43 3.83 -10.48
N SER A 88 -18.48 5.16 -10.63
CA SER A 88 -17.34 5.96 -11.10
C SER A 88 -16.83 6.89 -10.00
N LEU A 89 -15.52 6.95 -9.85
CA LEU A 89 -14.81 7.91 -9.00
C LEU A 89 -13.91 8.82 -9.87
N PRO A 90 -13.69 10.08 -9.47
CA PRO A 90 -12.76 10.96 -10.15
C PRO A 90 -11.34 10.39 -10.18
N ILE A 91 -10.69 10.48 -11.34
CA ILE A 91 -9.27 10.16 -11.52
C ILE A 91 -8.48 11.47 -11.52
N GLY A 92 -7.49 11.57 -10.63
CA GLY A 92 -6.54 12.66 -10.55
C GLY A 92 -5.10 12.16 -10.66
N VAL A 93 -4.16 13.08 -10.91
CA VAL A 93 -2.74 12.77 -10.92
C VAL A 93 -2.03 13.76 -10.00
N ALA A 94 -1.32 13.23 -9.01
CA ALA A 94 -0.43 13.99 -8.16
C ALA A 94 0.93 14.19 -8.85
N THR A 95 1.46 15.40 -8.72
CA THR A 95 2.67 15.87 -9.41
C THR A 95 3.80 16.12 -8.42
N ASN A 96 5.00 16.41 -8.93
CA ASN A 96 6.21 16.75 -8.16
C ASN A 96 6.82 15.59 -7.36
N PHE A 97 6.38 14.35 -7.50
CA PHE A 97 7.03 13.23 -6.80
C PHE A 97 8.40 12.94 -7.42
N ILE A 98 9.42 12.92 -6.57
CA ILE A 98 10.77 12.42 -6.86
C ILE A 98 11.00 11.31 -5.83
N ILE A 99 11.20 10.08 -6.29
CA ILE A 99 11.39 8.90 -5.44
C ILE A 99 12.68 8.22 -5.89
N ASP A 100 13.63 8.06 -4.96
CA ASP A 100 14.95 7.47 -5.22
C ASP A 100 15.69 8.10 -6.41
N GLY A 101 15.57 9.42 -6.55
CA GLY A 101 16.19 10.22 -7.60
C GLY A 101 15.43 10.27 -8.94
N GLU A 102 14.29 9.58 -9.05
CA GLU A 102 13.53 9.45 -10.29
C GLU A 102 12.15 10.13 -10.19
N HIS A 103 11.65 10.68 -11.30
CA HIS A 103 10.40 11.44 -11.32
C HIS A 103 9.17 10.55 -11.59
N TYR A 104 8.11 10.77 -10.78
CA TYR A 104 6.85 10.03 -10.88
C TYR A 104 5.62 10.93 -10.94
N LEU A 105 4.66 10.53 -11.76
CA LEU A 105 3.28 11.01 -11.74
C LEU A 105 2.44 9.93 -11.08
N ILE A 106 1.73 10.27 -10.00
CA ILE A 106 1.06 9.29 -9.15
C ILE A 106 -0.46 9.39 -9.37
N PRO A 107 -1.12 8.33 -9.88
CA PRO A 107 -2.56 8.35 -10.09
C PRO A 107 -3.33 8.19 -8.77
N PHE A 108 -4.45 8.88 -8.66
CA PHE A 108 -5.34 8.90 -7.50
C PHE A 108 -6.78 8.69 -7.97
N VAL A 109 -7.55 7.83 -7.29
CA VAL A 109 -8.99 7.68 -7.52
C VAL A 109 -9.76 7.92 -6.23
N LEU A 110 -10.48 9.04 -6.13
CA LEU A 110 -11.15 9.47 -4.88
C LEU A 110 -12.14 10.61 -5.12
N GLU A 111 -13.06 10.77 -4.18
CA GLU A 111 -14.08 11.82 -4.14
C GLU A 111 -13.69 13.03 -3.28
N GLU A 112 -12.75 12.86 -2.34
CA GLU A 112 -12.42 13.90 -1.35
C GLU A 112 -11.61 15.05 -1.99
N PRO A 113 -12.08 16.31 -1.90
CA PRO A 113 -11.39 17.45 -2.47
C PRO A 113 -10.06 17.73 -1.75
N SER A 114 -9.16 18.43 -2.45
CA SER A 114 -7.87 18.92 -1.93
C SER A 114 -6.80 17.86 -1.64
N VAL A 115 -7.12 16.57 -1.54
CA VAL A 115 -6.14 15.51 -1.24
C VAL A 115 -5.00 15.46 -2.28
N VAL A 116 -5.33 15.41 -3.58
CA VAL A 116 -4.34 15.40 -4.68
C VAL A 116 -3.49 16.67 -4.68
N ALA A 117 -4.10 17.82 -4.36
CA ALA A 117 -3.43 19.10 -4.30
C ALA A 117 -2.45 19.17 -3.12
N ALA A 118 -2.85 18.68 -1.94
CA ALA A 118 -2.01 18.59 -0.76
C ALA A 118 -0.82 17.66 -1.01
N ALA A 119 -1.04 16.46 -1.57
CA ALA A 119 0.01 15.53 -1.93
C ALA A 119 1.03 16.16 -2.90
N SER A 120 0.55 16.81 -3.97
CA SER A 120 1.41 17.48 -4.95
C SER A 120 2.19 18.66 -4.36
N ASN A 121 1.61 19.39 -3.39
CA ASN A 121 2.27 20.50 -2.72
C ASN A 121 3.38 19.99 -1.78
N MET A 122 3.11 18.96 -0.97
CA MET A 122 4.11 18.39 -0.07
C MET A 122 5.26 17.73 -0.82
N ALA A 123 4.98 17.02 -1.92
CA ALA A 123 6.03 16.44 -2.77
C ALA A 123 6.99 17.50 -3.33
N LYS A 124 6.51 18.71 -3.62
CA LYS A 124 7.36 19.83 -4.04
C LYS A 124 8.28 20.34 -2.92
N ARG A 125 7.84 20.29 -1.65
CA ARG A 125 8.56 20.88 -0.51
C ARG A 125 9.80 20.10 -0.03
N CYS A 126 10.09 18.95 -0.64
CA CYS A 126 11.30 18.17 -0.33
C CYS A 126 12.28 18.10 -1.50
N HIS A 127 12.08 18.91 -2.56
CA HIS A 127 12.92 18.89 -3.76
C HIS A 127 14.36 19.28 -3.47
N SER A 128 14.59 20.27 -2.60
CA SER A 128 15.95 20.72 -2.27
C SER A 128 16.80 19.63 -1.62
N LYS A 129 16.15 18.63 -1.01
CA LYS A 129 16.76 17.48 -0.36
C LYS A 129 16.68 16.19 -1.19
N GLY A 130 16.23 16.26 -2.44
CA GLY A 130 16.22 15.14 -3.38
C GLY A 130 14.93 14.31 -3.41
N GLY A 131 13.88 14.73 -2.71
CA GLY A 131 12.59 14.04 -2.68
C GLY A 131 12.49 12.96 -1.60
N PHE A 132 11.79 11.87 -1.92
CA PHE A 132 11.49 10.76 -1.01
C PHE A 132 12.44 9.59 -1.23
N MET A 133 13.04 9.07 -0.16
CA MET A 133 13.86 7.85 -0.20
C MET A 133 13.04 6.66 0.26
N SER A 134 13.12 5.54 -0.46
CA SER A 134 12.36 4.32 -0.16
C SER A 134 13.25 3.11 0.16
N ASP A 135 12.74 2.22 1.01
CA ASP A 135 13.33 0.92 1.35
C ASP A 135 12.19 -0.07 1.62
N ASN A 136 12.30 -1.31 1.15
CA ASN A 136 11.25 -2.32 1.30
C ASN A 136 11.86 -3.65 1.72
N ASP A 137 11.11 -4.41 2.53
CA ASP A 137 11.42 -5.81 2.80
C ASP A 137 11.16 -6.70 1.57
N ASP A 138 11.61 -7.95 1.66
CA ASP A 138 11.21 -8.97 0.70
C ASP A 138 9.68 -9.17 0.73
N PRO A 139 9.03 -9.57 -0.39
CA PRO A 139 7.57 -9.63 -0.48
C PRO A 139 6.99 -10.90 0.19
N VAL A 140 7.25 -11.06 1.49
CA VAL A 140 6.89 -12.24 2.27
C VAL A 140 5.53 -12.06 2.94
N MET A 141 4.59 -12.92 2.58
CA MET A 141 3.26 -12.99 3.20
C MET A 141 3.17 -14.13 4.20
N ILE A 142 2.26 -14.00 5.16
CA ILE A 142 2.00 -15.00 6.20
C ILE A 142 0.73 -15.76 5.85
N GLY A 143 0.81 -17.09 5.74
CA GLY A 143 -0.34 -17.99 5.79
C GLY A 143 -0.50 -18.59 7.16
N GLN A 144 -1.72 -18.65 7.69
CA GLN A 144 -2.02 -19.21 9.00
C GLN A 144 -2.78 -20.53 8.86
N ILE A 145 -2.33 -21.55 9.58
CA ILE A 145 -3.04 -22.80 9.77
C ILE A 145 -3.36 -22.91 11.27
N GLN A 146 -4.65 -22.95 11.59
CA GLN A 146 -5.13 -23.09 12.96
C GLN A 146 -5.38 -24.57 13.25
N VAL A 147 -4.68 -25.11 14.26
CA VAL A 147 -4.87 -26.47 14.76
C VAL A 147 -5.46 -26.41 16.17
N VAL A 148 -6.53 -27.18 16.39
CA VAL A 148 -7.23 -27.27 17.68
C VAL A 148 -7.31 -28.72 18.15
N GLY A 149 -7.57 -28.94 19.44
CA GLY A 149 -7.80 -30.27 19.98
C GLY A 149 -6.55 -31.16 20.05
N CYS A 150 -5.36 -30.58 20.08
CA CYS A 150 -4.12 -31.32 20.35
C CYS A 150 -4.09 -31.75 21.83
N GLU A 151 -3.87 -33.04 22.12
CA GLU A 151 -3.70 -33.54 23.50
C GLU A 151 -2.51 -32.88 24.20
N ASP A 152 -1.40 -32.72 23.48
CA ASP A 152 -0.20 -32.01 23.91
C ASP A 152 0.19 -30.95 22.86
N PRO A 153 -0.21 -29.68 23.05
CA PRO A 153 0.11 -28.59 22.13
C PRO A 153 1.61 -28.34 21.93
N GLU A 154 2.45 -28.57 22.95
CA GLU A 154 3.90 -28.38 22.84
C GLU A 154 4.55 -29.50 22.02
N ALA A 155 4.13 -30.75 22.23
CA ALA A 155 4.56 -31.85 21.38
C ALA A 155 4.11 -31.66 19.92
N ALA A 156 2.87 -31.20 19.71
CA ALA A 156 2.35 -30.86 18.37
C ALA A 156 3.18 -29.76 17.70
N ARG A 157 3.46 -28.67 18.41
CA ARG A 157 4.33 -27.58 17.94
C ARG A 157 5.73 -28.09 17.58
N ALA A 158 6.35 -28.89 18.45
CA ALA A 158 7.67 -29.45 18.21
C ALA A 158 7.69 -30.37 16.97
N SER A 159 6.66 -31.20 16.80
CA SER A 159 6.47 -32.08 15.65
C SER A 159 6.39 -31.29 14.33
N ILE A 160 5.64 -30.19 14.29
CA ILE A 160 5.57 -29.30 13.12
C ILE A 160 6.94 -28.72 12.78
N LEU A 161 7.67 -28.19 13.77
CA LEU A 161 8.98 -27.57 13.54
C LEU A 161 10.04 -28.58 13.08
N GLN A 162 10.02 -29.81 13.62
CA GLN A 162 10.91 -30.90 13.20
C GLN A 162 10.69 -31.31 11.75
N ASN A 163 9.45 -31.19 11.25
CA ASN A 163 9.07 -31.55 9.88
C ASN A 163 8.92 -30.32 8.95
N SER A 164 9.41 -29.14 9.38
CA SER A 164 9.29 -27.88 8.63
C SER A 164 9.83 -27.98 7.20
N ALA A 165 10.98 -28.63 7.00
CA ALA A 165 11.58 -28.81 5.66
C ALA A 165 10.66 -29.59 4.70
N GLU A 166 10.04 -30.67 5.16
CA GLU A 166 9.12 -31.47 4.34
C GLU A 166 7.82 -30.70 4.04
N LEU A 167 7.31 -29.97 5.03
CA LEU A 167 6.14 -29.12 4.87
C LEU A 167 6.42 -27.98 3.87
N MET A 168 7.60 -27.37 3.93
CA MET A 168 8.04 -26.35 2.96
C MET A 168 8.15 -26.92 1.54
N GLU A 169 8.74 -28.10 1.37
CA GLU A 169 8.78 -28.78 0.07
C GLU A 169 7.37 -29.02 -0.48
N SER A 170 6.45 -29.44 0.40
CA SER A 170 5.05 -29.65 0.05
C SER A 170 4.36 -28.35 -0.38
N CYS A 171 4.57 -27.23 0.33
CA CYS A 171 4.08 -25.91 -0.09
C CYS A 171 4.65 -25.52 -1.46
N ASN A 172 5.96 -25.69 -1.65
CA ASN A 172 6.66 -25.29 -2.87
C ASN A 172 6.31 -26.16 -4.09
N SER A 173 5.75 -27.35 -3.88
CA SER A 173 5.23 -28.19 -4.96
C SER A 173 3.92 -27.67 -5.59
N VAL A 174 3.20 -26.78 -4.88
CA VAL A 174 1.90 -26.25 -5.30
C VAL A 174 2.02 -25.32 -6.52
N ASP A 175 3.00 -24.41 -6.49
CA ASP A 175 3.23 -23.44 -7.56
C ASP A 175 4.70 -23.46 -8.04
N PRO A 176 5.02 -24.36 -8.99
CA PRO A 176 6.36 -24.43 -9.57
C PRO A 176 6.77 -23.15 -10.31
N ILE A 177 5.81 -22.32 -10.76
CA ILE A 177 6.10 -21.07 -11.47
C ILE A 177 6.61 -20.03 -10.48
N LEU A 178 5.92 -19.86 -9.35
CA LEU A 178 6.37 -18.96 -8.28
C LEU A 178 7.78 -19.34 -7.81
N VAL A 179 8.03 -20.63 -7.57
CA VAL A 179 9.35 -21.15 -7.18
C VAL A 179 10.39 -20.93 -8.29
N LYS A 180 10.02 -21.10 -9.56
CA LYS A 180 10.92 -20.84 -10.71
C LYS A 180 11.33 -19.37 -10.77
N PHE A 181 10.45 -18.43 -10.45
CA PHE A 181 10.80 -17.00 -10.30
C PHE A 181 11.43 -16.68 -8.93
N GLY A 182 11.85 -17.72 -8.24
CA GLY A 182 12.58 -17.66 -7.01
C GLY A 182 11.72 -17.40 -5.78
N GLY A 183 10.39 -17.34 -5.85
CA GLY A 183 9.52 -17.16 -4.69
C GLY A 183 9.30 -18.45 -3.90
N GLY A 184 8.13 -18.57 -3.26
CA GLY A 184 7.70 -19.77 -2.54
C GLY A 184 7.83 -19.69 -1.03
N CYS A 185 7.44 -20.76 -0.34
CA CYS A 185 7.56 -20.94 1.10
C CYS A 185 9.03 -20.94 1.53
N ARG A 186 9.39 -20.00 2.42
CA ARG A 186 10.73 -19.72 2.93
C ARG A 186 10.97 -20.30 4.31
N ASP A 187 9.93 -20.30 5.13
CA ASP A 187 10.03 -20.65 6.54
C ASP A 187 8.67 -21.11 7.06
N ILE A 188 8.70 -21.92 8.11
CA ILE A 188 7.51 -22.37 8.85
C ILE A 188 7.75 -22.14 10.32
N GLN A 189 6.85 -21.38 10.93
CA GLN A 189 6.87 -21.07 12.35
C GLN A 189 5.64 -21.67 13.01
N ALA A 190 5.73 -21.99 14.30
CA ALA A 190 4.62 -22.50 15.08
C ALA A 190 4.65 -21.92 16.49
N ARG A 191 3.50 -21.42 16.94
CA ARG A 191 3.30 -20.91 18.30
C ARG A 191 2.01 -21.44 18.88
N ILE A 192 1.94 -21.46 20.20
CA ILE A 192 0.71 -21.78 20.94
C ILE A 192 0.11 -20.47 21.43
N ILE A 193 -1.22 -20.36 21.32
CA ILE A 193 -1.97 -19.26 21.90
C ILE A 193 -3.07 -19.83 22.80
N GLU A 194 -3.32 -19.13 23.91
CA GLU A 194 -4.44 -19.42 24.80
C GLU A 194 -5.67 -18.64 24.36
N THR A 195 -6.81 -19.31 24.29
CA THR A 195 -8.09 -18.70 23.90
C THR A 195 -9.21 -19.15 24.84
N GLU A 196 -10.37 -18.50 24.74
CA GLU A 196 -11.57 -18.93 25.47
C GLU A 196 -12.04 -20.35 25.07
N SER A 197 -11.65 -20.83 23.88
CA SER A 197 -11.92 -22.19 23.41
C SER A 197 -10.80 -23.19 23.75
N GLY A 198 -9.83 -22.79 24.58
CA GLY A 198 -8.66 -23.58 24.94
C GLY A 198 -7.43 -23.27 24.10
N PRO A 199 -6.33 -24.02 24.30
CA PRO A 199 -5.07 -23.82 23.60
C PRO A 199 -5.19 -24.16 22.11
N MET A 200 -4.55 -23.36 21.27
CA MET A 200 -4.48 -23.57 19.82
C MET A 200 -3.02 -23.54 19.36
N VAL A 201 -2.65 -24.45 18.46
CA VAL A 201 -1.36 -24.39 17.76
C VAL A 201 -1.57 -23.64 16.45
N ILE A 202 -0.89 -22.51 16.29
CA ILE A 202 -0.96 -21.67 15.09
C ILE A 202 0.33 -21.84 14.31
N VAL A 203 0.21 -22.44 13.12
CA VAL A 203 1.32 -22.58 12.17
C VAL A 203 1.29 -21.38 11.23
N HIS A 204 2.43 -20.73 11.06
CA HIS A 204 2.67 -19.69 10.08
C HIS A 204 3.55 -20.24 8.97
N ILE A 205 3.09 -20.16 7.73
CA ILE A 205 3.93 -20.36 6.54
C ILE A 205 4.34 -18.98 6.01
N LEU A 206 5.64 -18.76 5.83
CA LEU A 206 6.17 -17.51 5.30
C LEU A 206 6.46 -17.68 3.82
N VAL A 207 5.72 -16.99 2.95
CA VAL A 207 5.74 -17.21 1.50
C VAL A 207 6.20 -15.95 0.78
N ASP A 208 7.31 -16.05 0.04
CA ASP A 208 7.76 -15.01 -0.89
C ASP A 208 6.85 -15.02 -2.13
N CYS A 209 5.99 -14.02 -2.23
CA CYS A 209 4.96 -13.90 -3.26
C CYS A 209 5.43 -13.14 -4.51
N ARG A 210 6.70 -12.71 -4.56
CA ARG A 210 7.25 -11.92 -5.67
C ARG A 210 6.34 -10.74 -6.00
N ASP A 211 6.00 -10.62 -7.28
CA ASP A 211 5.23 -9.52 -7.83
C ASP A 211 3.71 -9.68 -7.57
N ALA A 212 3.26 -10.70 -6.84
CA ALA A 212 1.86 -10.89 -6.48
C ALA A 212 1.54 -10.35 -5.08
N MET A 213 0.28 -10.00 -4.84
CA MET A 213 -0.22 -9.69 -3.49
C MET A 213 -0.14 -10.94 -2.59
N GLY A 214 -0.45 -12.12 -3.13
CA GLY A 214 -0.12 -13.41 -2.51
C GLY A 214 -1.28 -14.17 -1.86
N ALA A 215 -2.48 -13.57 -1.72
CA ALA A 215 -3.62 -14.21 -1.03
C ALA A 215 -3.94 -15.62 -1.55
N ASN A 216 -4.15 -15.77 -2.86
CA ASN A 216 -4.48 -17.07 -3.45
C ASN A 216 -3.34 -18.08 -3.28
N ALA A 217 -2.10 -17.68 -3.57
CA ALA A 217 -0.94 -18.57 -3.46
C ALA A 217 -0.74 -19.09 -2.03
N VAL A 218 -0.81 -18.19 -1.05
CA VAL A 218 -0.67 -18.51 0.38
C VAL A 218 -1.79 -19.43 0.86
N ASN A 219 -3.04 -19.12 0.51
CA ASN A 219 -4.20 -19.93 0.90
C ASN A 219 -4.10 -21.35 0.32
N THR A 220 -3.78 -21.50 -0.97
CA THR A 220 -3.62 -22.82 -1.59
C THR A 220 -2.47 -23.62 -0.99
N MET A 221 -1.35 -22.97 -0.66
CA MET A 221 -0.24 -23.63 0.06
C MET A 221 -0.68 -24.11 1.45
N ALA A 222 -1.41 -23.28 2.21
CA ALA A 222 -1.91 -23.63 3.53
C ALA A 222 -2.93 -24.78 3.48
N GLU A 223 -3.85 -24.76 2.51
CA GLU A 223 -4.80 -25.84 2.25
C GLU A 223 -4.10 -27.15 1.90
N THR A 224 -3.04 -27.09 1.09
CA THR A 224 -2.31 -28.27 0.64
C THR A 224 -1.60 -29.00 1.78
N ILE A 225 -0.97 -28.26 2.71
CA ILE A 225 -0.23 -28.88 3.80
C ILE A 225 -1.09 -29.21 5.02
N ALA A 226 -2.33 -28.71 5.10
CA ALA A 226 -3.21 -28.92 6.24
C ALA A 226 -3.39 -30.40 6.64
N PRO A 227 -3.63 -31.36 5.72
CA PRO A 227 -3.74 -32.78 6.10
C PRO A 227 -2.46 -33.35 6.72
N LYS A 228 -1.28 -32.87 6.28
CA LYS A 228 0.00 -33.27 6.87
C LYS A 228 0.14 -32.70 8.28
N VAL A 229 -0.25 -31.45 8.48
CA VAL A 229 -0.25 -30.81 9.81
C VAL A 229 -1.19 -31.54 10.77
N GLU A 230 -2.39 -31.94 10.35
CA GLU A 230 -3.28 -32.79 11.17
C GLU A 230 -2.61 -34.11 11.55
N GLY A 231 -2.00 -34.80 10.57
CA GLY A 231 -1.31 -36.07 10.82
C GLY A 231 -0.13 -35.95 11.80
N LEU A 232 0.61 -34.84 11.75
CA LEU A 232 1.76 -34.58 12.64
C LEU A 232 1.36 -34.19 14.06
N THR A 233 0.17 -33.63 14.23
CA THR A 233 -0.27 -33.01 15.50
C THR A 233 -1.34 -33.83 16.22
N GLY A 234 -2.06 -34.71 15.52
CA GLY A 234 -3.24 -35.40 16.02
C GLY A 234 -4.43 -34.48 16.28
N GLY A 235 -4.31 -33.18 15.96
CA GLY A 235 -5.37 -32.19 16.10
C GLY A 235 -6.18 -32.00 14.82
N THR A 236 -7.15 -31.10 14.88
CA THR A 236 -8.03 -30.75 13.76
C THR A 236 -7.67 -29.36 13.22
N VAL A 237 -7.52 -29.24 11.90
CA VAL A 237 -7.30 -27.95 11.24
C VAL A 237 -8.63 -27.26 10.92
N ILE A 238 -8.78 -26.01 11.37
CA ILE A 238 -10.00 -25.22 11.19
C ILE A 238 -9.81 -24.16 10.08
N LEU A 239 -8.88 -23.23 10.27
CA LEU A 239 -8.61 -22.15 9.31
C LEU A 239 -7.29 -22.39 8.56
N ARG A 240 -7.28 -22.02 7.27
CA ARG A 240 -6.14 -22.02 6.34
C ARG A 240 -6.19 -20.73 5.53
N ILE A 241 -5.66 -19.65 6.10
CA ILE A 241 -5.94 -18.31 5.58
C ILE A 241 -4.75 -17.38 5.74
N ILE A 242 -4.54 -16.52 4.76
CA ILE A 242 -3.58 -15.42 4.81
C ILE A 242 -3.82 -14.48 6.00
N SER A 243 -2.74 -13.91 6.54
CA SER A 243 -2.80 -12.79 7.48
C SER A 243 -2.55 -11.46 6.74
N ASN A 244 -3.47 -10.50 6.90
CA ASN A 244 -3.29 -9.13 6.37
C ASN A 244 -2.34 -8.28 7.23
N LEU A 245 -2.01 -8.72 8.45
CA LEU A 245 -0.93 -8.13 9.24
C LEU A 245 0.42 -8.60 8.70
N ALA A 246 0.81 -8.07 7.54
CA ALA A 246 1.97 -8.48 6.75
C ALA A 246 3.28 -7.86 7.28
N VAL A 247 3.67 -8.23 8.51
CA VAL A 247 4.85 -7.69 9.20
C VAL A 247 6.18 -8.05 8.55
N HIS A 248 6.22 -9.02 7.64
CA HIS A 248 7.41 -9.38 6.86
C HIS A 248 7.46 -8.71 5.47
N ARG A 249 6.53 -7.78 5.19
CA ARG A 249 6.42 -7.06 3.92
C ARG A 249 6.17 -5.57 4.18
N LEU A 250 7.13 -4.94 4.87
CA LEU A 250 7.06 -3.52 5.21
C LEU A 250 7.65 -2.67 4.08
N ALA A 251 7.01 -1.54 3.85
CA ALA A 251 7.54 -0.44 3.04
C ALA A 251 7.92 0.72 3.97
N ARG A 252 9.10 1.28 3.74
CA ARG A 252 9.65 2.43 4.47
C ARG A 252 9.90 3.57 3.50
N VAL A 253 9.48 4.77 3.88
CA VAL A 253 9.75 5.99 3.13
C VAL A 253 10.19 7.10 4.08
N SER A 254 11.14 7.92 3.65
CA SER A 254 11.56 9.12 4.38
C SER A 254 11.76 10.32 3.46
N ALA A 255 11.63 11.52 4.02
CA ALA A 255 11.90 12.78 3.35
C ALA A 255 12.36 13.85 4.33
N VAL A 256 13.13 14.82 3.82
CA VAL A 256 13.64 15.96 4.59
C VAL A 256 13.09 17.25 4.00
N PHE A 257 12.62 18.14 4.86
CA PHE A 257 12.01 19.43 4.49
C PHE A 257 12.75 20.56 5.19
N THR A 258 13.30 21.49 4.40
CA THR A 258 13.99 22.67 4.94
C THR A 258 13.00 23.70 5.49
N PRO A 259 13.40 24.55 6.46
CA PRO A 259 12.56 25.68 6.89
C PRO A 259 12.12 26.56 5.71
N GLU A 260 13.02 26.85 4.77
CA GLU A 260 12.73 27.66 3.58
C GLU A 260 11.60 27.03 2.74
N GLU A 261 11.64 25.72 2.51
CA GLU A 261 10.60 25.01 1.76
C GLU A 261 9.30 24.82 2.52
N MET A 262 9.33 24.80 3.85
CA MET A 262 8.13 24.69 4.70
C MET A 262 7.37 26.01 4.84
N SER A 263 8.03 27.14 4.56
CA SER A 263 7.40 28.46 4.56
C SER A 263 6.53 28.71 3.32
N ASP A 264 5.67 29.72 3.35
CA ASP A 264 4.84 30.09 2.19
C ASP A 264 5.58 30.99 1.19
N LYS A 265 6.59 31.72 1.67
CA LYS A 265 7.31 32.77 0.91
C LYS A 265 8.84 32.61 0.90
N GLY A 266 9.37 31.47 1.32
CA GLY A 266 10.81 31.24 1.47
C GLY A 266 11.41 31.84 2.76
N ASP A 267 10.58 32.26 3.72
CA ASP A 267 11.04 32.77 5.01
C ASP A 267 11.33 31.63 5.99
N ALA A 268 12.62 31.35 6.20
CA ALA A 268 13.08 30.30 7.10
C ALA A 268 12.55 30.43 8.55
N THR A 269 12.29 31.66 9.02
CA THR A 269 11.77 31.88 10.38
C THR A 269 10.34 31.35 10.48
N GLN A 270 9.49 31.78 9.55
CA GLN A 270 8.12 31.26 9.41
C GLN A 270 8.14 29.74 9.23
N GLY A 271 9.06 29.23 8.39
CA GLY A 271 9.23 27.80 8.16
C GLY A 271 9.56 27.01 9.41
N SER A 272 10.43 27.54 10.26
CA SER A 272 10.80 26.92 11.54
C SER A 272 9.61 26.83 12.50
N GLU A 273 8.78 27.88 12.56
CA GLU A 273 7.54 27.87 13.34
C GLU A 273 6.54 26.82 12.83
N VAL A 274 6.43 26.66 11.50
CA VAL A 274 5.60 25.61 10.88
C VAL A 274 6.12 24.22 11.26
N ILE A 275 7.44 24.01 11.21
CA ILE A 275 8.08 22.74 11.60
C ILE A 275 7.75 22.41 13.06
N ASP A 276 7.87 23.38 13.98
CA ASP A 276 7.51 23.18 15.39
C ASP A 276 6.03 22.83 15.56
N GLY A 277 5.15 23.47 14.79
CA GLY A 277 3.73 23.13 14.75
C GLY A 277 3.47 21.69 14.28
N VAL A 278 4.18 21.22 13.24
CA VAL A 278 4.10 19.83 12.75
C VAL A 278 4.55 18.86 13.84
N LEU A 279 5.65 19.14 14.53
CA LEU A 279 6.15 18.29 15.62
C LEU A 279 5.18 18.23 16.79
N GLN A 280 4.57 19.36 17.18
CA GLN A 280 3.52 19.36 18.21
C GLN A 280 2.30 18.52 17.80
N ALA A 281 1.85 18.64 16.55
CA ALA A 281 0.74 17.84 16.03
C ALA A 281 1.08 16.34 15.99
N TYR A 282 2.31 15.99 15.62
CA TYR A 282 2.82 14.63 15.66
C TYR A 282 2.86 14.08 17.09
N HIS A 283 3.39 14.83 18.05
CA HIS A 283 3.42 14.41 19.46
C HIS A 283 2.02 14.14 20.00
N PHE A 284 1.03 14.96 19.62
CA PHE A 284 -0.37 14.71 19.95
C PHE A 284 -0.88 13.39 19.34
N ALA A 285 -0.61 13.14 18.06
CA ALA A 285 -0.98 11.88 17.40
C ALA A 285 -0.25 10.65 17.97
N LYS A 286 0.97 10.82 18.49
CA LYS A 286 1.72 9.74 19.15
C LYS A 286 1.17 9.42 20.55
N ALA A 287 0.67 10.43 21.26
CA ALA A 287 0.24 10.29 22.65
C ALA A 287 -1.24 9.87 22.81
N ASP A 288 -2.11 10.20 21.85
CA ASP A 288 -3.56 9.99 21.97
C ASP A 288 -4.12 9.14 20.80
N PRO A 289 -4.66 7.94 21.05
CA PRO A 289 -5.30 7.10 20.03
C PRO A 289 -6.43 7.79 19.25
N PHE A 290 -7.17 8.72 19.88
CA PHE A 290 -8.21 9.47 19.17
C PHE A 290 -7.61 10.32 18.06
N ARG A 291 -6.52 11.03 18.37
CA ARG A 291 -5.80 11.81 17.36
C ARG A 291 -5.05 10.91 16.39
N ALA A 292 -4.40 9.85 16.87
CA ALA A 292 -3.71 8.88 16.02
C ALA A 292 -4.63 8.32 14.92
N THR A 293 -5.89 8.07 15.26
CA THR A 293 -6.89 7.56 14.30
C THR A 293 -7.12 8.55 13.17
N THR A 294 -7.34 9.83 13.50
CA THR A 294 -7.51 10.88 12.49
C THR A 294 -6.22 11.16 11.70
N HIS A 295 -5.07 11.06 12.37
CA HIS A 295 -3.75 11.19 11.73
C HIS A 295 -3.54 10.12 10.68
N ASN A 296 -3.77 8.85 11.04
CA ASN A 296 -3.62 7.72 10.13
C ASN A 296 -4.68 7.75 9.02
N LYS A 297 -5.92 8.19 9.28
CA LYS A 297 -6.91 8.44 8.21
C LYS A 297 -6.37 9.40 7.16
N GLY A 298 -5.67 10.47 7.56
CA GLY A 298 -5.03 11.41 6.64
C GLY A 298 -3.95 10.76 5.75
N ILE A 299 -3.22 9.78 6.27
CA ILE A 299 -2.27 8.97 5.49
C ILE A 299 -3.03 8.09 4.49
N MET A 300 -4.09 7.44 4.94
CA MET A 300 -4.88 6.52 4.12
C MET A 300 -5.70 7.23 3.03
N ASN A 301 -6.05 8.50 3.23
CA ASN A 301 -6.55 9.38 2.18
C ASN A 301 -5.61 9.48 0.97
N ALA A 302 -4.31 9.24 1.14
CA ALA A 302 -3.38 9.19 0.02
C ALA A 302 -3.17 7.76 -0.49
N ILE A 303 -2.94 6.81 0.41
CA ILE A 303 -2.59 5.43 0.03
C ILE A 303 -3.76 4.70 -0.63
N SER A 304 -4.96 4.76 -0.07
CA SER A 304 -6.11 4.01 -0.56
C SER A 304 -6.54 4.43 -1.98
N PRO A 305 -6.57 5.74 -2.33
CA PRO A 305 -6.81 6.18 -3.70
C PRO A 305 -5.81 5.70 -4.74
N ILE A 306 -4.54 5.57 -4.36
CA ILE A 306 -3.50 4.99 -5.22
C ILE A 306 -3.73 3.48 -5.37
N ALA A 307 -4.09 2.80 -4.27
CA ALA A 307 -4.42 1.38 -4.30
C ALA A 307 -5.58 1.11 -5.29
N ILE A 308 -6.64 1.92 -5.29
CA ILE A 308 -7.74 1.84 -6.27
C ILE A 308 -7.24 2.04 -7.69
N ALA A 309 -6.49 3.13 -7.90
CA ALA A 309 -5.98 3.47 -9.22
C ALA A 309 -5.17 2.32 -9.83
N CYS A 310 -4.45 1.59 -8.98
CA CYS A 310 -3.64 0.44 -9.35
C CYS A 310 -4.36 -0.91 -9.26
N GLY A 311 -5.68 -0.94 -9.06
CA GLY A 311 -6.47 -2.18 -9.00
C GLY A 311 -6.17 -3.09 -7.79
N GLN A 312 -5.61 -2.53 -6.72
CA GLN A 312 -5.24 -3.25 -5.49
C GLN A 312 -6.41 -3.41 -4.53
N ASP A 313 -6.30 -4.38 -3.63
CA ASP A 313 -7.22 -4.50 -2.49
C ASP A 313 -6.88 -3.45 -1.41
N TRP A 314 -7.57 -2.30 -1.43
CA TRP A 314 -7.36 -1.27 -0.39
C TRP A 314 -7.67 -1.79 1.01
N ARG A 315 -8.58 -2.78 1.16
CA ARG A 315 -9.01 -3.25 2.49
C ARG A 315 -7.89 -4.05 3.14
N ALA A 316 -7.15 -4.81 2.35
CA ALA A 316 -5.92 -5.48 2.81
C ALA A 316 -4.87 -4.46 3.25
N VAL A 317 -4.66 -3.38 2.47
CA VAL A 317 -3.72 -2.31 2.81
C VAL A 317 -4.13 -1.58 4.10
N GLU A 318 -5.39 -1.15 4.19
CA GLU A 318 -5.97 -0.48 5.36
C GLU A 318 -5.90 -1.33 6.63
N SER A 319 -6.34 -2.59 6.55
CA SER A 319 -6.32 -3.50 7.70
C SER A 319 -4.89 -3.80 8.16
N GLY A 320 -3.94 -3.97 7.24
CA GLY A 320 -2.52 -4.12 7.54
C GLY A 320 -1.95 -2.89 8.24
N ALA A 321 -2.16 -1.70 7.67
CA ALA A 321 -1.68 -0.43 8.20
C ALA A 321 -2.22 -0.15 9.61
N HIS A 322 -3.55 -0.19 9.79
CA HIS A 322 -4.17 0.09 11.08
C HIS A 322 -3.85 -0.96 12.15
N SER A 323 -3.71 -2.24 11.77
CA SER A 323 -3.26 -3.28 12.71
C SER A 323 -1.80 -3.07 13.11
N TYR A 324 -0.94 -2.66 12.19
CA TYR A 324 0.47 -2.37 12.46
C TYR A 324 0.67 -1.13 13.34
N ALA A 325 -0.24 -0.16 13.27
CA ALA A 325 -0.25 0.98 14.20
C ALA A 325 -0.39 0.56 15.67
N ALA A 326 -0.97 -0.60 15.95
CA ALA A 326 -1.13 -1.19 17.28
C ALA A 326 -0.38 -2.52 17.48
N HIS A 327 0.46 -2.93 16.52
CA HIS A 327 1.18 -4.19 16.64
C HIS A 327 2.29 -4.03 17.69
N GLU A 328 2.21 -4.83 18.75
CA GLU A 328 3.14 -4.81 19.90
C GLU A 328 3.20 -3.46 20.65
N ARG A 329 2.20 -2.60 20.47
CA ARG A 329 2.10 -1.28 21.10
C ARG A 329 0.66 -0.78 21.21
N VAL A 330 0.44 0.29 21.97
CA VAL A 330 -0.84 1.02 21.93
C VAL A 330 -0.96 1.69 20.56
N TYR A 331 -2.17 1.70 20.00
CA TYR A 331 -2.46 2.31 18.71
C TYR A 331 -1.94 3.76 18.64
N GLY A 332 -1.04 4.03 17.69
CA GLY A 332 -0.36 5.32 17.54
C GLY A 332 -0.20 5.76 16.08
N SER A 333 0.59 6.81 15.87
CA SER A 333 0.91 7.33 14.53
C SER A 333 1.74 6.32 13.72
N LEU A 334 1.40 6.14 12.44
CA LEU A 334 2.20 5.35 11.48
C LEU A 334 3.46 6.07 10.99
N THR A 335 3.51 7.38 11.15
CA THR A 335 4.66 8.21 10.78
C THR A 335 5.49 8.58 12.00
N HIS A 336 6.77 8.84 11.79
CA HIS A 336 7.64 9.50 12.75
C HIS A 336 8.09 10.85 12.18
N TRP A 337 8.07 11.88 13.02
CA TRP A 337 8.53 13.23 12.67
C TRP A 337 9.49 13.72 13.72
N GLU A 338 10.61 14.27 13.27
CA GLU A 338 11.66 14.82 14.12
C GLU A 338 12.33 16.02 13.45
N LYS A 339 13.20 16.70 14.20
CA LYS A 339 14.03 17.79 13.70
C LYS A 339 15.49 17.33 13.73
N ASP A 340 16.19 17.47 12.62
CA ASP A 340 17.62 17.17 12.56
C ASP A 340 18.48 18.30 13.17
N ASP A 341 19.79 18.06 13.30
CA ASP A 341 20.76 19.05 13.82
C ASP A 341 20.80 20.34 12.99
N GLY A 342 20.39 20.29 11.73
CA GLY A 342 20.29 21.43 10.82
C GLY A 342 18.98 22.21 10.94
N GLY A 343 18.06 21.79 11.81
CA GLY A 343 16.75 22.40 11.97
C GLY A 343 15.73 22.01 10.90
N ASN A 344 16.03 21.02 10.05
CA ASN A 344 15.12 20.51 9.04
C ASN A 344 14.12 19.55 9.67
N LEU A 345 12.91 19.50 9.12
CA LEU A 345 11.91 18.50 9.47
C LEU A 345 12.24 17.20 8.73
N VAL A 346 12.38 16.11 9.47
CA VAL A 346 12.57 14.76 8.93
C VAL A 346 11.30 13.98 9.20
N GLY A 347 10.68 13.49 8.12
CA GLY A 347 9.51 12.62 8.19
C GLY A 347 9.86 11.23 7.72
N SER A 348 9.39 10.20 8.43
CA SER A 348 9.46 8.81 7.99
C SER A 348 8.14 8.09 8.24
N ILE A 349 7.90 7.04 7.46
CA ILE A 349 6.74 6.16 7.59
C ILE A 349 7.18 4.72 7.37
N GLU A 350 6.62 3.80 8.15
CA GLU A 350 6.79 2.36 8.01
C GLU A 350 5.44 1.68 8.18
N LEU A 351 5.03 0.88 7.20
CA LEU A 351 3.80 0.09 7.29
C LEU A 351 3.83 -1.14 6.38
N PRO A 352 3.02 -2.18 6.68
CA PRO A 352 2.79 -3.28 5.76
C PRO A 352 2.24 -2.79 4.42
N MET A 353 2.82 -3.25 3.31
CA MET A 353 2.40 -2.90 1.96
C MET A 353 2.28 -4.14 1.07
N ALA A 354 1.18 -4.85 1.21
CA ALA A 354 0.88 -6.06 0.45
C ALA A 354 0.16 -5.75 -0.86
N VAL A 355 0.88 -5.18 -1.84
CA VAL A 355 0.39 -4.90 -3.20
C VAL A 355 0.97 -5.86 -4.22
N GLY A 356 0.31 -6.02 -5.36
CA GLY A 356 0.72 -6.89 -6.46
C GLY A 356 0.64 -6.22 -7.83
N LEU A 357 1.46 -6.68 -8.75
CA LEU A 357 1.49 -6.29 -10.16
C LEU A 357 0.76 -7.29 -11.06
N VAL A 358 0.57 -8.49 -10.53
CA VAL A 358 -0.08 -9.62 -11.19
C VAL A 358 -1.11 -10.21 -10.26
N GLY A 359 -2.20 -10.73 -10.84
CA GLY A 359 -3.32 -11.32 -10.12
C GLY A 359 -4.31 -10.31 -9.50
N GLY A 360 -5.53 -10.80 -9.25
CA GLY A 360 -6.63 -9.99 -8.71
C GLY A 360 -7.15 -8.95 -9.71
N GLY A 361 -7.64 -7.82 -9.19
CA GLY A 361 -8.13 -6.69 -9.97
C GLY A 361 -7.04 -5.92 -10.74
N CYS A 362 -5.75 -6.25 -10.57
CA CYS A 362 -4.64 -5.55 -11.24
C CYS A 362 -4.60 -5.80 -12.76
N GLU A 363 -5.21 -6.89 -13.23
CA GLU A 363 -5.28 -7.29 -14.65
C GLU A 363 -6.65 -6.97 -15.29
N GLY A 364 -7.64 -6.54 -14.51
CA GLY A 364 -9.06 -6.48 -14.90
C GLY A 364 -9.57 -5.16 -15.53
N PRO A 365 -9.23 -3.96 -15.03
CA PRO A 365 -9.68 -2.71 -15.63
C PRO A 365 -8.69 -2.19 -16.68
N PRO A 366 -9.15 -1.51 -17.76
CA PRO A 366 -8.27 -0.91 -18.77
C PRO A 366 -7.23 0.07 -18.19
N CYS A 367 -7.52 0.63 -17.02
CA CYS A 367 -6.66 1.53 -16.27
C CYS A 367 -5.52 0.81 -15.50
N GLY A 368 -5.63 -0.50 -15.25
CA GLY A 368 -4.73 -1.27 -14.39
C GLY A 368 -3.41 -1.73 -15.06
N PRO A 369 -3.43 -2.47 -16.17
CA PRO A 369 -2.21 -3.09 -16.72
C PRO A 369 -1.34 -2.09 -17.51
N SER A 370 -1.95 -1.03 -18.06
CA SER A 370 -1.29 -0.01 -18.88
C SER A 370 -0.81 1.22 -18.10
N GLN A 371 -1.01 1.26 -16.77
CA GLN A 371 -0.49 2.33 -15.91
C GLN A 371 0.32 1.81 -14.72
N CYS A 372 0.30 0.49 -14.43
CA CYS A 372 1.03 -0.12 -13.32
C CYS A 372 2.45 -0.65 -13.68
N GLY A 373 3.04 -0.18 -14.79
CA GLY A 373 4.49 -0.26 -14.98
C GLY A 373 5.36 0.18 -13.78
N PRO A 374 4.98 1.18 -12.94
CA PRO A 374 5.84 1.73 -11.90
C PRO A 374 6.15 0.78 -10.72
N ALA A 375 5.28 -0.19 -10.41
CA ALA A 375 5.53 -1.10 -9.30
C ALA A 375 6.45 -2.28 -9.72
N ARG A 376 6.67 -2.53 -11.02
CA ARG A 376 7.49 -3.65 -11.55
C ARG A 376 8.97 -3.60 -11.16
N ASN A 377 9.51 -2.40 -10.98
CA ASN A 377 10.94 -2.22 -10.73
C ASN A 377 11.28 -1.70 -9.32
N HIS A 378 10.33 -1.11 -8.59
CA HIS A 378 10.59 -0.51 -7.28
C HIS A 378 10.27 -1.43 -6.09
N PHE A 379 9.40 -2.42 -6.26
CA PHE A 379 9.28 -3.52 -5.28
C PHE A 379 10.36 -4.58 -5.42
N ARG A 380 11.26 -4.44 -6.41
CA ARG A 380 12.48 -5.25 -6.52
C ARG A 380 13.61 -4.52 -5.83
N ARG A 381 14.11 -5.10 -4.73
CA ARG A 381 15.33 -4.66 -4.06
C ARG A 381 16.44 -4.38 -5.07
N ARG A 382 16.92 -3.13 -5.15
CA ARG A 382 18.21 -2.85 -5.81
C ARG A 382 19.32 -3.49 -4.95
N PRO A 383 20.27 -4.25 -5.51
CA PRO A 383 21.38 -4.78 -4.73
C PRO A 383 22.17 -3.62 -4.11
N ARG A 384 22.32 -3.59 -2.78
CA ARG A 384 23.22 -2.66 -2.10
C ARG A 384 24.65 -2.96 -2.57
N GLN A 385 25.29 -2.00 -3.23
CA GLN A 385 26.75 -1.92 -3.16
C GLN A 385 27.06 -1.52 -1.71
N GLY A 386 27.78 -2.40 -1.02
CA GLY A 386 28.06 -2.24 0.40
C GLY A 386 28.97 -1.05 0.63
N ASP A 387 28.63 -0.23 1.62
CA ASP A 387 29.60 0.49 2.43
C ASP A 387 29.08 0.56 3.86
N GLY A 388 29.95 0.17 4.78
CA GLY A 388 29.64 -0.02 6.20
C GLY A 388 29.71 1.28 6.99
N SER A 389 28.72 1.47 7.85
CA SER A 389 28.77 2.13 9.16
C SER A 389 27.30 2.16 9.65
N GLY A 390 26.91 1.57 10.77
CA GLY A 390 27.59 1.51 12.06
C GLY A 390 27.22 2.75 12.86
N TRP A 391 25.96 2.87 13.29
CA TRP A 391 25.56 3.89 14.25
C TRP A 391 24.64 3.30 15.32
N THR A 392 25.02 3.52 16.58
CA THR A 392 24.48 2.93 17.82
C THR A 392 24.20 4.03 18.84
N GLY A 393 22.91 4.23 19.17
CA GLY A 393 22.35 4.82 20.43
C GLY A 393 22.56 6.32 20.72
N PRO A 394 22.00 6.90 21.82
CA PRO A 394 20.87 6.50 22.68
C PRO A 394 19.83 7.63 23.02
N GLU A 395 18.69 7.24 23.62
CA GLU A 395 17.66 8.05 24.34
C GLU A 395 18.18 8.72 25.66
N PRO A 396 17.39 9.47 26.50
CA PRO A 396 16.15 10.29 26.35
C PRO A 396 16.14 11.64 27.16
N ARG A 397 15.11 12.50 27.00
CA ARG A 397 14.24 13.15 28.05
C ARG A 397 13.76 14.59 27.75
N GLY A 398 12.44 14.82 27.88
CA GLY A 398 11.89 15.98 28.61
C GLY A 398 11.01 17.02 27.89
N SER A 399 9.68 16.86 28.03
CA SER A 399 8.62 17.87 28.33
C SER A 399 8.45 19.16 27.49
N GLU A 400 7.32 19.31 26.77
CA GLU A 400 6.15 20.21 27.08
C GLU A 400 6.26 21.59 26.38
N GLY A 401 5.29 22.22 25.70
CA GLY A 401 3.90 21.95 25.31
C GLY A 401 3.31 23.17 24.55
N THR A 402 2.41 22.90 23.59
CA THR A 402 1.30 23.73 23.04
C THR A 402 1.49 25.12 22.40
N GLY A 403 0.98 25.28 21.17
CA GLY A 403 0.20 26.45 20.74
C GLY A 403 0.23 26.75 19.23
N HIS A 404 -0.83 27.24 18.57
CA HIS A 404 -2.27 27.24 18.83
C HIS A 404 -2.98 27.72 17.54
N SER A 405 -4.28 27.44 17.46
CA SER A 405 -5.23 27.95 16.48
C SER A 405 -5.22 29.47 16.33
N GLY A 406 -5.38 29.92 15.08
CA GLY A 406 -5.42 31.32 14.66
C GLY A 406 -6.55 32.15 15.28
N ASN A 407 -6.22 33.41 15.53
CA ASN A 407 -7.12 34.46 16.01
C ASN A 407 -7.92 35.07 14.83
N PRO A 408 -9.26 35.19 14.91
CA PRO A 408 -10.06 35.78 13.85
C PRO A 408 -10.30 37.27 14.12
N SER A 409 -9.81 38.16 13.25
CA SER A 409 -10.32 39.52 13.21
C SER A 409 -10.24 40.17 11.83
N ARG A 410 -11.43 40.51 11.34
CA ARG A 410 -11.78 41.57 10.36
C ARG A 410 -11.60 41.27 8.86
N SER A 411 -12.71 40.84 8.25
CA SER A 411 -13.42 41.67 7.26
C SER A 411 -14.85 41.12 7.06
N HIS A 412 -15.81 41.77 7.72
CA HIS A 412 -17.22 41.69 7.36
C HIS A 412 -17.43 42.55 6.12
N GLU A 413 -17.84 41.97 5.01
CA GLU A 413 -18.80 42.61 4.09
C GLU A 413 -19.38 41.57 3.11
N THR A 414 -20.71 41.41 3.18
CA THR A 414 -21.64 40.90 2.14
C THR A 414 -21.36 39.49 1.57
N ALA A 415 -22.19 38.46 1.77
CA ALA A 415 -23.59 38.43 1.39
C ALA A 415 -24.41 37.41 2.21
N ARG A 416 -25.64 37.82 2.52
CA ARG A 416 -26.73 37.03 3.11
C ARG A 416 -27.47 36.24 2.01
N GLN A 417 -28.17 35.18 2.48
CA GLN A 417 -29.31 34.47 1.85
C GLN A 417 -28.93 33.53 0.68
N GLU A 418 -29.37 32.27 0.62
CA GLU A 418 -30.62 31.68 1.08
C GLU A 418 -30.45 30.28 1.72
N HIS A 419 -31.22 30.05 2.78
CA HIS A 419 -31.56 28.71 3.29
C HIS A 419 -32.74 28.15 2.49
N GLY A 420 -32.66 26.87 2.11
CA GLY A 420 -33.81 26.13 1.62
C GLY A 420 -33.53 24.65 1.46
N ARG A 421 -33.95 23.86 2.46
CA ARG A 421 -34.55 22.49 2.44
C ARG A 421 -34.14 21.57 1.26
N ASP A 422 -33.75 20.34 1.48
CA ASP A 422 -34.55 19.33 2.18
C ASP A 422 -33.67 18.13 2.55
N ARG A 423 -33.90 17.60 3.75
CA ARG A 423 -33.41 16.28 4.16
C ARG A 423 -34.47 15.27 3.76
N ARG A 424 -34.11 14.18 3.08
CA ARG A 424 -34.65 12.83 3.36
C ARG A 424 -34.00 11.74 2.48
N CYS A 425 -33.60 10.70 3.19
CA CYS A 425 -33.22 9.33 2.81
C CYS A 425 -32.04 9.14 1.87
#